data_AF-A0AB34ZAI7-F1
#
_entry.id   AF-A0AB34ZAI7-F1
#
_cell.length_a   1.000
_cell.length_b   1.000
_cell.length_c   1.000
_cell.angle_alpha   90.00
_cell.angle_beta   90.00
_cell.angle_gamma   90.00
#
_symmetry.space_group_name_H-M   'P 1'
#
loop_
_entity.id
_entity.type
_entity.pdbx_description
1 polymer ?
#
loop_
_entity_poly.entity_id
_entity_poly.type
_entity_poly.pdbx_seq_one_letter_code
_entity_poly.pdbx_strand_id
1 'polypeptide(L)'
;MVDEIFSFDATSHPVSLVREIEAIYGREVLLSFSRYFYRPCHLLDERVVFTETAAAVTSGWVLEAISQLQDEWELAMNSVVLDGRGRKKHLGMIDFVGKPPVSLIRERARNFLGSRMAASLILFDSGRSIHGYSLGLMGPAEWHHFLGRLLLMNLPGDKPLVDERWIGHRLIGGYSALRWSANSSHHSAAPRLLESIR
;
A
#
# COMPACT_ATOMS: atom_id res chain seq x y z
N MET A 1 24.23 -2.14 27.16
CA MET A 1 23.18 -3.10 26.77
C MET A 1 23.02 -2.94 25.28
N VAL A 2 23.54 -3.91 24.54
CA VAL A 2 23.91 -3.79 23.13
C VAL A 2 23.02 -4.78 22.37
N ASP A 3 22.32 -4.25 21.36
CA ASP A 3 21.78 -4.90 20.17
C ASP A 3 20.76 -6.05 20.34
N GLU A 4 19.49 -5.69 20.58
CA GLU A 4 18.41 -6.42 19.91
C GLU A 4 18.39 -5.96 18.44
N ILE A 5 19.14 -6.66 17.58
CA ILE A 5 18.99 -6.55 16.13
C ILE A 5 17.57 -7.04 15.84
N PHE A 6 16.63 -6.11 15.67
CA PHE A 6 15.33 -6.39 15.08
C PHE A 6 15.58 -7.08 13.74
N SER A 7 15.37 -8.39 13.68
CA SER A 7 15.48 -9.12 12.43
C SER A 7 14.37 -8.64 11.51
N PHE A 8 14.75 -8.04 10.38
CA PHE A 8 13.79 -7.64 9.36
C PHE A 8 13.21 -8.90 8.71
N ASP A 9 11.96 -9.21 9.04
CA ASP A 9 11.24 -10.30 8.42
C ASP A 9 10.66 -9.87 7.07
N ALA A 10 11.44 -10.12 6.02
CA ALA A 10 11.07 -9.85 4.64
C ALA A 10 9.82 -10.62 4.17
N THR A 11 9.50 -11.75 4.80
CA THR A 11 8.39 -12.60 4.37
C THR A 11 7.05 -12.03 4.83
N SER A 12 7.02 -11.39 6.00
CA SER A 12 5.84 -10.68 6.49
C SER A 12 5.80 -9.20 6.09
N HIS A 13 6.92 -8.57 5.73
CA HIS A 13 6.91 -7.18 5.26
C HIS A 13 6.27 -7.05 3.86
N PRO A 14 5.62 -5.91 3.52
CA PRO A 14 5.09 -5.62 2.18
C PRO A 14 6.09 -5.75 1.02
N VAL A 15 7.39 -5.84 1.29
CA VAL A 15 8.41 -6.11 0.25
C VAL A 15 8.19 -7.46 -0.43
N SER A 16 7.55 -8.41 0.25
CA SER A 16 7.13 -9.68 -0.36
C SER A 16 6.22 -9.49 -1.58
N LEU A 17 5.43 -8.41 -1.62
CA LEU A 17 4.58 -8.05 -2.77
C LEU A 17 5.39 -7.81 -4.04
N VAL A 18 6.61 -7.29 -3.90
CA VAL A 18 7.48 -6.99 -5.04
C VAL A 18 7.82 -8.27 -5.78
N ARG A 19 8.02 -9.38 -5.08
CA ARG A 19 8.30 -10.68 -5.71
C ARG A 19 7.12 -11.19 -6.54
N GLU A 20 5.90 -11.00 -6.05
CA GLU A 20 4.69 -11.33 -6.80
C GLU A 20 4.53 -10.42 -8.04
N ILE A 21 4.78 -9.12 -7.89
CA ILE A 21 4.74 -8.16 -9.00
C ILE A 21 5.81 -8.50 -10.05
N GLU A 22 7.04 -8.81 -9.61
CA GLU A 22 8.15 -9.24 -10.45
C GLU A 22 7.81 -10.50 -11.24
N ALA A 23 7.20 -11.50 -10.58
CA ALA A 23 6.80 -12.75 -11.22
C ALA A 23 5.71 -12.57 -12.29
N ILE A 24 4.78 -11.64 -12.08
CA ILE A 24 3.65 -11.41 -12.99
C ILE A 24 4.02 -10.47 -14.14
N TYR A 25 4.74 -9.38 -13.84
CA TYR A 25 4.95 -8.27 -14.77
C TYR A 25 6.40 -8.12 -15.25
N GLY A 26 7.33 -8.89 -14.69
CA GLY A 26 8.73 -8.90 -15.05
C GLY A 26 9.60 -8.00 -14.16
N ARG A 27 10.90 -8.18 -14.31
CA ARG A 27 11.96 -7.60 -13.46
C ARG A 27 12.16 -6.10 -13.65
N GLU A 28 11.93 -5.62 -14.86
CA GLU A 28 12.18 -4.24 -15.29
C GLU A 28 10.98 -3.30 -15.08
N VAL A 29 9.89 -3.82 -14.50
CA VAL A 29 8.74 -2.98 -14.15
C VAL A 29 9.17 -1.93 -13.11
N LEU A 30 8.83 -0.66 -13.35
CA LEU A 30 9.19 0.42 -12.42
C LEU A 30 8.07 0.62 -11.40
N LEU A 31 8.43 0.52 -10.14
CA LEU A 31 7.57 0.74 -8.98
C LEU A 31 7.83 2.14 -8.43
N SER A 32 6.76 2.87 -8.10
CA SER A 32 6.88 4.19 -7.50
C SER A 32 6.85 4.11 -5.98
N PHE A 33 7.73 4.87 -5.35
CA PHE A 33 7.84 4.99 -3.90
C PHE A 33 7.84 6.44 -3.49
N SER A 34 7.73 6.67 -2.19
CA SER A 34 7.89 8.00 -1.65
C SER A 34 8.37 8.03 -0.22
N ARG A 35 9.14 9.07 0.08
CA ARG A 35 9.45 9.51 1.44
C ARG A 35 8.48 10.64 1.76
N TYR A 36 7.78 10.60 2.89
CA TYR A 36 6.78 11.61 3.23
C TYR A 36 6.77 11.95 4.71
N PHE A 37 6.42 13.20 5.01
CA PHE A 37 6.21 13.66 6.38
C PHE A 37 4.71 13.61 6.68
N TYR A 38 4.30 12.82 7.67
CA TYR A 38 2.90 12.68 8.02
C TYR A 38 2.45 13.79 8.97
N ARG A 39 1.56 14.68 8.50
CA ARG A 39 0.85 15.64 9.37
C ARG A 39 -0.62 15.25 9.47
N PRO A 40 -1.07 14.72 10.62
CA PRO A 40 -2.49 14.46 10.84
C PRO A 40 -3.37 15.68 10.54
N CYS A 41 -4.52 15.43 9.92
CA CYS A 41 -5.54 16.46 9.64
C CYS A 41 -5.09 17.64 8.75
N HIS A 42 -3.96 17.52 8.04
CA HIS A 42 -3.46 18.57 7.15
C HIS A 42 -3.72 18.25 5.67
N LEU A 43 -3.94 19.28 4.85
CA LEU A 43 -4.13 19.10 3.40
C LEU A 43 -2.81 18.86 2.66
N LEU A 44 -1.73 19.52 3.11
CA LEU A 44 -0.39 19.39 2.51
C LEU A 44 0.16 17.97 2.72
N ASP A 45 0.49 17.29 1.63
CA ASP A 45 1.17 15.99 1.58
C ASP A 45 2.64 16.24 1.19
N GLU A 46 3.47 16.59 2.18
CA GLU A 46 4.92 16.82 1.97
C GLU A 46 5.60 15.49 1.64
N ARG A 47 6.06 15.36 0.39
CA ARG A 47 6.52 14.08 -0.15
C ARG A 47 7.55 14.24 -1.25
N VAL A 48 8.53 13.34 -1.27
CA VAL A 48 9.46 13.15 -2.38
C VAL A 48 9.17 11.80 -3.04
N VAL A 49 8.78 11.83 -4.32
CA VAL A 49 8.47 10.62 -5.12
C VAL A 49 9.69 10.20 -5.92
N PHE A 50 9.93 8.90 -5.97
CA PHE A 50 11.01 8.27 -6.73
C PHE A 50 10.55 6.91 -7.27
N THR A 51 11.38 6.27 -8.09
CA THR A 51 11.06 5.00 -8.75
C THR A 51 12.22 4.04 -8.73
N GLU A 52 11.93 2.75 -8.63
CA GLU A 52 12.93 1.67 -8.71
C GLU A 52 12.38 0.50 -9.52
N THR A 53 13.26 -0.31 -10.12
CA THR A 53 12.83 -1.56 -10.75
C THR A 53 12.42 -2.59 -9.71
N ALA A 54 11.46 -3.46 -10.03
CA ALA A 54 11.07 -4.55 -9.13
C ALA A 54 12.27 -5.42 -8.73
N ALA A 55 13.23 -5.64 -9.62
CA ALA A 55 14.44 -6.39 -9.32
C ALA A 55 15.33 -5.72 -8.26
N ALA A 56 15.40 -4.39 -8.23
CA ALA A 56 16.23 -3.63 -7.29
C ALA A 56 15.62 -3.57 -5.88
N VAL A 57 14.30 -3.64 -5.78
CA VAL A 57 13.58 -3.55 -4.50
C VAL A 57 13.69 -4.87 -3.74
N THR A 58 14.73 -4.96 -2.90
CA THR A 58 15.01 -6.09 -2.01
C THR A 58 14.81 -5.71 -0.54
N SER A 59 14.87 -6.69 0.36
CA SER A 59 14.89 -6.44 1.81
C SER A 59 16.01 -5.50 2.23
N GLY A 60 17.21 -5.67 1.64
CA GLY A 60 18.35 -4.78 1.89
C GLY A 60 18.09 -3.35 1.42
N TRP A 61 17.48 -3.21 0.23
CA TRP A 61 17.04 -1.90 -0.28
C TRP A 61 16.02 -1.24 0.65
N VAL A 62 15.05 -1.98 1.20
CA VAL A 62 14.06 -1.42 2.12
C VAL A 62 14.75 -0.90 3.39
N LEU A 63 15.66 -1.69 3.97
CA LEU A 63 16.41 -1.29 5.16
C LEU A 63 17.26 -0.05 4.92
N GLU A 64 17.94 0.02 3.77
CA GLU A 64 18.71 1.20 3.36
C GLU A 64 17.80 2.42 3.14
N ALA A 65 16.66 2.24 2.46
CA ALA A 65 15.71 3.32 2.23
C ALA A 65 15.14 3.87 3.54
N ILE A 66 14.92 3.02 4.55
CA ILE A 66 14.45 3.41 5.88
C ILE A 66 15.56 4.12 6.67
N SER A 67 16.80 3.62 6.64
CA SER A 67 17.91 4.24 7.39
C SER A 67 18.29 5.64 6.88
N GLN A 68 17.91 5.97 5.65
CA GLN A 68 18.09 7.29 5.03
C GLN A 68 16.92 8.25 5.28
N LEU A 69 15.87 7.85 6.00
CA LEU A 69 14.75 8.73 6.31
C LEU A 69 15.19 9.83 7.29
N GLN A 70 14.67 11.03 7.07
CA GLN A 70 14.72 12.09 8.08
C GLN A 70 13.81 11.72 9.26
N ASP A 71 14.05 12.34 10.41
CA ASP A 71 13.20 12.15 11.59
C ASP A 71 11.73 12.43 11.26
N GLU A 72 10.83 11.57 11.75
CA GLU A 72 9.38 11.59 11.48
C GLU A 72 8.96 11.42 10.00
N TRP A 73 9.89 11.21 9.07
CA TRP A 73 9.56 10.84 7.70
C TRP A 73 9.33 9.33 7.58
N GLU A 74 8.46 8.94 6.66
CA GLU A 74 8.07 7.56 6.42
C GLU A 74 8.30 7.18 4.95
N LEU A 75 8.61 5.91 4.72
CA LEU A 75 8.63 5.26 3.42
C LEU A 75 7.22 4.73 3.09
N ALA A 76 6.76 4.95 1.87
CA ALA A 76 5.55 4.36 1.31
C ALA A 76 5.79 3.83 -0.10
N MET A 77 5.06 2.77 -0.45
CA MET A 77 4.87 2.38 -1.84
C MET A 77 3.68 3.12 -2.42
N ASN A 78 3.84 3.64 -3.63
CA ASN A 78 2.77 4.28 -4.39
C ASN A 78 2.16 3.26 -5.36
N SER A 79 0.88 3.45 -5.68
CA SER A 79 0.17 2.60 -6.65
C SER A 79 0.73 2.67 -8.05
N VAL A 80 1.45 3.73 -8.41
CA VAL A 80 1.94 3.94 -9.78
C VAL A 80 2.98 2.90 -10.13
N VAL A 81 2.75 2.24 -11.26
CA VAL A 81 3.65 1.27 -11.87
C VAL A 81 3.82 1.64 -13.34
N LEU A 82 5.05 1.65 -13.85
CA LEU A 82 5.31 1.72 -15.28
C LEU A 82 5.59 0.31 -15.79
N ASP A 83 4.72 -0.19 -16.68
CA ASP A 83 4.90 -1.51 -17.25
C ASP A 83 6.12 -1.57 -18.19
N GLY A 84 6.49 -2.77 -18.68
CA GLY A 84 7.62 -2.94 -19.60
C GLY A 84 7.52 -2.20 -20.93
N ARG A 85 6.41 -1.49 -21.20
CA ARG A 85 6.22 -0.59 -22.35
C ARG A 85 6.19 0.89 -21.93
N GLY A 86 6.53 1.20 -20.69
CA GLY A 86 6.51 2.56 -20.12
C GLY A 86 5.11 3.12 -19.86
N ARG A 87 4.06 2.29 -19.90
CA ARG A 87 2.69 2.78 -19.70
C ARG A 87 2.38 2.90 -18.22
N LYS A 88 1.84 4.05 -17.82
CA LYS A 88 1.37 4.28 -16.44
C LYS A 88 0.16 3.40 -16.12
N LYS A 89 0.32 2.60 -15.07
CA LYS A 89 -0.69 1.74 -14.47
C LYS A 89 -0.77 1.99 -12.97
N HIS A 90 -1.80 1.44 -12.33
CA HIS A 90 -1.99 1.51 -10.89
C HIS A 90 -2.24 0.12 -10.30
N LEU A 91 -1.58 -0.18 -9.18
CA LEU A 91 -1.98 -1.25 -8.28
C LEU A 91 -3.23 -0.84 -7.51
N GLY A 92 -4.11 -1.81 -7.25
CA GLY A 92 -5.20 -1.60 -6.29
C GLY A 92 -4.61 -1.49 -4.89
N MET A 93 -4.86 -0.39 -4.21
CA MET A 93 -4.42 -0.16 -2.83
C MET A 93 -5.63 0.25 -2.00
N ILE A 94 -5.69 -0.18 -0.75
CA ILE A 94 -6.80 0.11 0.16
C ILE A 94 -6.23 0.38 1.55
N ASP A 95 -6.61 1.50 2.17
CA ASP A 95 -6.40 1.74 3.60
C ASP A 95 -7.72 1.51 4.34
N PHE A 96 -7.79 0.47 5.17
CA PHE A 96 -8.98 0.12 5.92
C PHE A 96 -9.05 0.90 7.24
N VAL A 97 -10.26 1.23 7.69
CA VAL A 97 -10.42 1.89 9.00
C VAL A 97 -10.26 0.85 10.11
N GLY A 98 -9.23 1.01 10.95
CA GLY A 98 -8.99 0.12 12.07
C GLY A 98 -8.62 -1.31 11.63
N LYS A 99 -9.02 -2.30 12.42
CA LYS A 99 -8.77 -3.72 12.16
C LYS A 99 -10.07 -4.49 11.92
N PRO A 100 -10.76 -4.25 10.78
CA PRO A 100 -11.99 -4.95 10.48
C PRO A 100 -11.73 -6.45 10.29
N PRO A 101 -12.71 -7.33 10.57
CA PRO A 101 -12.55 -8.76 10.33
C PRO A 101 -12.22 -9.06 8.86
N VAL A 102 -11.25 -9.93 8.61
CA VAL A 102 -10.84 -10.28 7.23
C VAL A 102 -11.99 -10.91 6.43
N SER A 103 -12.88 -11.65 7.07
CA SER A 103 -14.09 -12.19 6.44
C SER A 103 -14.99 -11.09 5.85
N LEU A 104 -15.16 -9.98 6.57
CA LEU A 104 -15.92 -8.82 6.10
C LEU A 104 -15.21 -8.12 4.93
N ILE A 105 -13.88 -7.94 5.01
CA ILE A 105 -13.09 -7.42 3.89
C ILE A 105 -13.30 -8.27 2.65
N ARG A 106 -13.20 -9.60 2.77
CA ARG A 106 -13.34 -10.55 1.67
C ARG A 106 -14.74 -10.51 1.06
N GLU A 107 -15.78 -10.44 1.88
CA GLU A 107 -17.16 -10.31 1.42
C GLU A 107 -17.34 -9.03 0.60
N ARG A 108 -16.97 -7.87 1.16
CA ARG A 108 -17.13 -6.56 0.53
C ARG A 108 -16.29 -6.44 -0.74
N ALA A 109 -15.05 -6.91 -0.71
CA ALA A 109 -14.17 -6.91 -1.88
C ALA A 109 -14.78 -7.71 -3.05
N ARG A 110 -15.33 -8.91 -2.79
CA ARG A 110 -15.98 -9.72 -3.84
C ARG A 110 -17.20 -9.02 -4.44
N ASN A 111 -18.02 -8.38 -3.62
CA ASN A 111 -19.25 -7.73 -4.05
C ASN A 111 -18.99 -6.43 -4.86
N PHE A 112 -17.98 -5.64 -4.48
CA PHE A 112 -17.78 -4.30 -5.04
C PHE A 112 -16.59 -4.17 -5.99
N LEU A 113 -15.51 -4.94 -5.80
CA LEU A 113 -14.27 -4.80 -6.59
C LEU A 113 -14.21 -5.80 -7.76
N GLY A 114 -15.07 -6.81 -7.75
CA GLY A 114 -15.09 -7.90 -8.72
C GLY A 114 -14.08 -9.00 -8.40
N SER A 115 -14.29 -10.17 -9.01
CA SER A 115 -13.57 -11.40 -8.68
C SER A 115 -12.05 -11.27 -8.83
N ARG A 116 -11.57 -10.63 -9.90
CA ARG A 116 -10.12 -10.48 -10.17
C ARG A 116 -9.39 -9.66 -9.10
N MET A 117 -9.95 -8.53 -8.68
CA MET A 117 -9.33 -7.68 -7.67
C MET A 117 -9.41 -8.34 -6.29
N ALA A 118 -10.58 -8.89 -5.96
CA ALA A 118 -10.80 -9.55 -4.68
C ALA A 118 -9.92 -10.79 -4.48
N ALA A 119 -9.71 -11.61 -5.53
CA ALA A 119 -8.91 -12.83 -5.47
C ALA A 119 -7.39 -12.59 -5.51
N SER A 120 -6.95 -11.34 -5.62
CA SER A 120 -5.51 -10.98 -5.60
C SER A 120 -5.17 -10.05 -4.44
N LEU A 121 -6.06 -9.96 -3.44
CA LEU A 121 -5.92 -9.05 -2.32
C LEU A 121 -4.97 -9.63 -1.28
N ILE A 122 -3.97 -8.85 -0.88
CA ILE A 122 -3.00 -9.22 0.14
C ILE A 122 -3.08 -8.17 1.25
N LEU A 123 -3.27 -8.63 2.49
CA LEU A 123 -3.56 -7.80 3.64
C LEU A 123 -2.38 -7.75 4.60
N PHE A 124 -2.06 -6.54 5.07
CA PHE A 124 -1.00 -6.28 6.05
C PHE A 124 -1.57 -5.48 7.22
N ASP A 125 -1.26 -5.89 8.46
CA ASP A 125 -1.52 -5.11 9.66
C ASP A 125 -0.48 -3.98 9.74
N SER A 126 -0.92 -2.74 9.65
CA SER A 126 -0.07 -1.55 9.78
C SER A 126 0.07 -1.07 11.25
N GLY A 127 -0.42 -1.84 12.21
CA GLY A 127 -0.50 -1.50 13.63
C GLY A 127 -1.85 -0.90 14.02
N ARG A 128 -2.30 0.15 13.32
CA ARG A 128 -3.58 0.85 13.60
C ARG A 128 -4.64 0.60 12.54
N SER A 129 -4.26 0.24 11.32
CA SER A 129 -5.15 -0.11 10.23
C SER A 129 -4.74 -1.44 9.58
N ILE A 130 -5.53 -1.88 8.61
CA ILE A 130 -5.13 -2.91 7.65
C ILE A 130 -4.85 -2.22 6.31
N HIS A 131 -3.75 -2.58 5.66
CA HIS A 131 -3.40 -2.19 4.30
C HIS A 131 -3.73 -3.34 3.35
N GLY A 132 -4.47 -3.06 2.27
CA GLY A 132 -4.77 -4.02 1.22
C GLY A 132 -4.07 -3.67 -0.10
N TYR A 133 -3.48 -4.68 -0.74
CA TYR A 133 -2.86 -4.57 -2.06
C TYR A 133 -3.46 -5.60 -3.01
N SER A 134 -3.94 -5.16 -4.18
CA SER A 134 -4.36 -6.04 -5.27
C SER A 134 -3.32 -6.01 -6.38
N LEU A 135 -2.89 -7.20 -6.81
CA LEU A 135 -1.83 -7.37 -7.80
C LEU A 135 -2.26 -7.07 -9.24
N GLY A 136 -3.55 -6.89 -9.51
CA GLY A 136 -4.02 -6.55 -10.85
C GLY A 136 -3.77 -5.09 -11.20
N LEU A 137 -3.00 -4.85 -12.27
CA LEU A 137 -2.73 -3.50 -12.76
C LEU A 137 -3.92 -2.91 -13.52
N MET A 138 -4.27 -1.68 -13.15
CA MET A 138 -5.37 -0.91 -13.73
C MET A 138 -4.86 0.27 -14.54
N GLY A 139 -5.60 0.66 -15.58
CA GLY A 139 -5.40 1.96 -16.23
C GLY A 139 -5.82 3.12 -15.32
N PRO A 140 -5.41 4.37 -15.61
CA PRO A 140 -5.79 5.53 -14.78
C PRO A 140 -7.31 5.70 -14.60
N ALA A 141 -8.11 5.56 -15.66
CA ALA A 141 -9.56 5.66 -15.56
C ALA A 141 -10.18 4.54 -14.71
N GLU A 142 -9.71 3.30 -14.89
CA GLU A 142 -10.13 2.14 -14.11
C GLU A 142 -9.76 2.29 -12.63
N TRP A 143 -8.60 2.89 -12.32
CA TRP A 143 -8.19 3.20 -10.95
C TRP A 143 -9.12 4.23 -10.28
N HIS A 144 -9.59 5.25 -11.00
CA HIS A 144 -10.61 6.16 -10.46
C HIS A 144 -11.93 5.43 -10.16
N HIS A 145 -12.37 4.54 -11.06
CA HIS A 145 -13.55 3.70 -10.80
C HIS A 145 -13.34 2.76 -9.62
N PHE A 146 -12.13 2.21 -9.45
CA PHE A 146 -11.75 1.40 -8.30
C PHE A 146 -11.88 2.20 -6.99
N LEU A 147 -11.33 3.42 -6.93
CA LEU A 147 -11.48 4.29 -5.76
C LEU A 147 -12.95 4.64 -5.47
N GLY A 148 -13.75 4.90 -6.50
CA GLY A 148 -15.19 5.09 -6.34
C GLY A 148 -15.89 3.86 -5.76
N ARG A 149 -15.52 2.65 -6.20
CA ARG A 149 -16.03 1.39 -5.65
C ARG A 149 -15.62 1.15 -4.19
N LEU A 150 -14.43 1.62 -3.79
CA LEU A 150 -14.03 1.56 -2.38
C LEU A 150 -14.96 2.36 -1.47
N LEU A 151 -15.43 3.53 -1.92
CA LEU A 151 -16.42 4.31 -1.16
C LEU A 151 -17.74 3.54 -1.01
N LEU A 152 -18.16 2.78 -2.03
CA LEU A 152 -19.36 1.96 -1.98
C LEU A 152 -19.24 0.75 -1.03
N MET A 153 -18.04 0.39 -0.59
CA MET A 153 -17.85 -0.62 0.45
C MET A 153 -18.26 -0.14 1.85
N ASN A 154 -18.34 1.18 2.06
CA ASN A 154 -18.87 1.78 3.28
C ASN A 154 -20.40 1.80 3.20
N LEU A 155 -21.05 0.71 3.63
CA LEU A 155 -22.50 0.61 3.56
C LEU A 155 -23.22 1.58 4.50
N PRO A 156 -24.41 2.09 4.12
CA PRO A 156 -25.21 2.92 5.00
C PRO A 156 -25.54 2.21 6.32
N GLY A 157 -25.29 2.89 7.44
CA GLY A 157 -25.57 2.37 8.79
C GLY A 157 -24.44 1.52 9.41
N ASP A 158 -23.47 1.09 8.61
CA ASP A 158 -22.26 0.42 9.10
C ASP A 158 -21.20 1.46 9.53
N LYS A 159 -20.25 1.02 10.37
CA LYS A 159 -19.00 1.77 10.54
C LYS A 159 -18.23 1.77 9.21
N PRO A 160 -17.55 2.87 8.83
CA PRO A 160 -16.73 2.91 7.63
C PRO A 160 -15.72 1.76 7.61
N LEU A 161 -15.63 1.06 6.49
CA LEU A 161 -14.69 -0.03 6.28
C LEU A 161 -13.39 0.49 5.66
N VAL A 162 -13.49 1.42 4.71
CA VAL A 162 -12.37 2.05 4.00
C VAL A 162 -12.26 3.52 4.41
N ASP A 163 -11.04 4.01 4.57
CA ASP A 163 -10.79 5.41 4.94
C ASP A 163 -11.13 6.35 3.76
N GLU A 164 -12.26 7.03 3.86
CA GLU A 164 -12.73 8.00 2.86
C GLU A 164 -11.84 9.26 2.74
N ARG A 165 -11.18 9.69 3.82
CA ARG A 165 -10.21 10.79 3.77
C ARG A 165 -8.99 10.36 2.98
N TRP A 166 -8.49 9.15 3.23
CA TRP A 166 -7.40 8.57 2.44
C TRP A 166 -7.78 8.55 0.97
N ILE A 167 -8.97 8.04 0.61
CA ILE A 167 -9.47 8.04 -0.79
C ILE A 167 -9.45 9.46 -1.36
N GLY A 168 -9.99 10.46 -0.64
CA GLY A 168 -10.01 11.85 -1.07
C GLY A 168 -8.61 12.42 -1.35
N HIS A 169 -7.67 12.22 -0.43
CA HIS A 169 -6.27 12.62 -0.63
C HIS A 169 -5.64 11.92 -1.84
N ARG A 170 -5.92 10.63 -2.05
CA ARG A 170 -5.34 9.87 -3.16
C ARG A 170 -5.93 10.30 -4.51
N LEU A 171 -7.22 10.63 -4.58
CA LEU A 171 -7.84 11.23 -5.77
C LEU A 171 -7.17 12.55 -6.15
N ILE A 172 -6.92 13.44 -5.17
CA ILE A 172 -6.22 14.72 -5.40
C ILE A 172 -4.77 14.47 -5.87
N GLY A 173 -4.07 13.54 -5.23
CA GLY A 173 -2.67 13.22 -5.57
C GLY A 173 -2.50 12.49 -6.91
N GLY A 174 -3.55 11.88 -7.45
CA GLY A 174 -3.49 11.11 -8.70
C GLY A 174 -2.73 9.77 -8.57
N TYR A 175 -2.56 9.29 -7.34
CA TYR A 175 -2.05 7.96 -7.00
C TYR A 175 -2.38 7.61 -5.53
N SER A 176 -2.56 6.32 -5.26
CA SER A 176 -2.62 5.79 -3.89
C SER A 176 -1.22 5.59 -3.32
N ALA A 177 -1.07 5.66 -2.00
CA ALA A 177 0.17 5.34 -1.30
C ALA A 177 -0.13 4.68 0.04
N LEU A 178 0.66 3.68 0.41
CA LEU A 178 0.55 2.94 1.67
C LEU A 178 1.92 2.81 2.33
N ARG A 179 1.96 3.05 3.64
CA ARG A 179 3.20 3.08 4.44
C ARG A 179 3.87 1.71 4.47
N TRP A 180 5.20 1.70 4.43
CA TRP A 180 6.08 0.52 4.57
C TRP A 180 6.98 0.60 5.81
N SER A 181 7.29 1.78 6.34
CA SER A 181 8.11 1.94 7.55
C SER A 181 7.29 2.25 8.80
N ALA A 182 7.96 2.47 9.92
CA ALA A 182 7.41 3.14 11.11
C ALA A 182 8.56 3.90 11.78
N ASN A 183 8.94 4.99 11.15
CA ASN A 183 10.06 5.85 11.56
C ASN A 183 9.58 7.13 12.27
N SER A 184 8.27 7.35 12.35
CA SER A 184 7.67 8.42 13.15
C SER A 184 7.04 7.91 14.44
N SER A 185 6.94 8.80 15.42
CA SER A 185 6.22 8.60 16.68
C SER A 185 4.73 8.25 16.50
N HIS A 186 4.17 8.57 15.33
CA HIS A 186 2.78 8.29 14.99
C HIS A 186 2.48 6.82 14.73
N HIS A 187 3.49 6.00 14.40
CA HIS A 187 3.33 4.62 13.99
C HIS A 187 4.10 3.67 14.91
N SER A 188 3.40 2.66 15.43
CA SER A 188 3.99 1.74 16.41
C SER A 188 4.78 0.58 15.80
N ALA A 189 4.58 0.28 14.51
CA ALA A 189 5.24 -0.82 13.82
C ALA A 189 5.17 -0.68 12.28
N ALA A 190 6.17 -1.22 11.58
CA ALA A 190 6.09 -1.44 10.14
C ALA A 190 5.01 -2.48 9.81
N PRO A 191 4.36 -2.41 8.63
CA PRO A 191 3.29 -3.34 8.31
C PRO A 191 3.76 -4.79 8.24
N ARG A 192 2.90 -5.72 8.66
CA ARG A 192 3.17 -7.17 8.66
C ARG A 192 2.03 -7.95 8.04
N LEU A 193 2.35 -8.99 7.28
CA LEU A 193 1.40 -9.82 6.55
C LEU A 193 0.38 -10.43 7.52
N LEU A 194 -0.90 -10.23 7.23
CA LEU A 194 -2.01 -10.89 7.91
C LEU A 194 -2.47 -12.10 7.10
N GLU A 195 -2.78 -11.88 5.82
CA GLU A 195 -3.38 -12.90 4.97
C GLU A 195 -3.12 -12.58 3.49
N SER A 196 -2.79 -13.62 2.72
CA SER A 196 -2.88 -13.58 1.26
C SER A 196 -4.21 -14.21 0.86
N ILE A 197 -5.14 -13.42 0.35
CA ILE A 197 -6.43 -13.92 -0.15
C ILE A 197 -6.18 -14.47 -1.55
N ARG A 198 -5.74 -15.73 -1.63
CA ARG A 198 -5.72 -16.54 -2.86
C ARG A 198 -6.97 -17.40 -2.95
#